data_AF-A0A1N7HU27-F1
#
_entry.id   AF-A0A1N7HU27-F1
#
_cell.length_a   1.000
_cell.length_b   1.000
_cell.length_c   1.000
_cell.angle_alpha   90.00
_cell.angle_beta   90.00
_cell.angle_gamma   90.00
#
_symmetry.space_group_name_H-M   'P 1'
#
loop_
_entity.id
_entity.type
_entity.pdbx_description
1 polymer ?
#
loop_
_entity_poly.entity_id
_entity_poly.type
_entity_poly.pdbx_seq_one_letter_code
_entity_poly.pdbx_strand_id
1 'polypeptide(L)'
;MISRVFIIVFSLFFTFSFSQKKKKAKDLLAEIHRYQHGEMNTDFKSIPLQKRMSRFPFDKAAKVKIISYNLNYKGAKGYTPPPPPPVTKQDSINLNTYYENLKKYKSVEIEDLIKESSPKGIQESKTLTFTEISELSDVLFNTCHKYYVSYTSQSGCFFPRNAILFYDEHDKVFAYFEICFECSGIESSPKDMMDSFETCEFLYPDLEKFFKNKGLTTKYVP
;
A
#
# COMPACT_ATOMS: atom_id res chain seq x y z
N MET A 1 42.06 22.52 -62.63
CA MET A 1 42.83 21.89 -61.53
C MET A 1 42.27 22.20 -60.12
N ILE A 2 40.97 22.50 -59.98
CA ILE A 2 40.37 23.01 -58.71
C ILE A 2 39.50 21.96 -57.99
N SER A 3 39.33 20.75 -58.56
CA SER A 3 38.40 19.75 -58.02
C SER A 3 39.00 18.83 -56.93
N ARG A 4 40.31 18.84 -56.69
CA ARG A 4 40.97 17.92 -55.73
C ARG A 4 41.24 18.52 -54.36
N VAL A 5 41.21 19.85 -54.22
CA VAL A 5 41.52 20.53 -52.95
C VAL A 5 40.29 20.58 -52.02
N PHE A 6 39.08 20.65 -52.56
CA PHE A 6 37.86 20.70 -51.75
C PHE A 6 37.53 19.38 -51.03
N ILE A 7 38.01 18.24 -51.53
CA ILE A 7 37.75 16.93 -50.91
C ILE A 7 38.59 16.73 -49.63
N ILE A 8 39.74 17.40 -49.51
CA ILE A 8 40.61 17.29 -48.33
C ILE A 8 40.14 18.20 -47.19
N VAL A 9 39.46 19.31 -47.49
CA VAL A 9 38.93 20.22 -46.45
C VAL A 9 37.65 19.66 -45.81
N PHE A 10 36.84 18.90 -46.56
CA PHE A 10 35.60 18.31 -46.03
C PHE A 10 35.83 17.07 -45.13
N SER A 11 37.00 16.43 -45.23
CA SER A 11 37.35 15.27 -44.39
C SER A 11 37.97 15.66 -43.04
N LEU A 12 38.42 16.91 -42.86
CA LEU A 12 39.00 17.39 -41.60
C LEU A 12 37.96 17.86 -40.56
N PHE A 13 36.69 18.04 -40.94
CA PHE A 13 35.63 18.48 -40.02
C PHE A 13 34.91 17.35 -39.26
N PHE A 14 35.24 16.08 -39.51
CA PHE A 14 34.59 14.93 -38.86
C PHE A 14 35.35 14.32 -37.67
N THR A 15 36.47 14.91 -37.22
CA THR A 15 37.27 14.36 -36.11
C THR A 15 36.95 14.94 -34.72
N PHE A 16 35.95 15.82 -34.59
CA PHE A 16 35.41 16.19 -33.28
C PHE A 16 34.44 15.10 -32.79
N SER A 17 34.99 13.94 -32.45
CA SER A 17 34.32 12.95 -31.62
C SER A 17 34.09 13.58 -30.25
N PHE A 18 32.85 14.01 -29.98
CA PHE A 18 32.42 14.34 -28.63
C PHE A 18 32.65 13.11 -27.75
N SER A 19 33.74 13.10 -26.99
CA SER A 19 33.95 12.16 -25.91
C SER A 19 32.92 12.48 -24.83
N GLN A 20 31.72 11.90 -24.96
CA GLN A 20 30.77 11.89 -23.87
C GLN A 20 31.43 11.12 -22.73
N LYS A 21 31.89 11.84 -21.69
CA LYS A 21 32.22 11.22 -20.41
C LYS A 21 30.98 10.43 -19.99
N LYS A 22 31.01 9.10 -20.16
CA LYS A 22 29.98 8.22 -19.59
C LYS A 22 29.93 8.57 -18.10
N LYS A 23 28.79 9.08 -17.63
CA LYS A 23 28.55 9.21 -16.18
C LYS A 23 28.78 7.81 -15.61
N LYS A 24 29.74 7.71 -14.69
CA LYS A 24 30.05 6.45 -14.02
C LYS A 24 28.73 5.94 -13.42
N ALA A 25 28.34 4.70 -13.75
CA ALA A 25 27.14 4.12 -13.19
C ALA A 25 27.25 4.18 -11.66
N LYS A 26 26.24 4.76 -11.01
CA LYS A 26 26.21 4.88 -9.56
C LYS A 26 26.14 3.46 -9.00
N ASP A 27 27.07 3.12 -8.11
CA ASP A 27 27.05 1.81 -7.44
C ASP A 27 25.94 1.82 -6.39
N LEU A 28 24.75 1.41 -6.82
CA LEU A 28 23.54 1.40 -6.01
C LEU A 28 23.69 0.47 -4.80
N LEU A 29 24.46 -0.61 -4.95
CA LEU A 29 24.65 -1.60 -3.90
C LEU A 29 25.55 -1.05 -2.78
N ALA A 30 26.65 -0.37 -3.15
CA ALA A 30 27.50 0.31 -2.18
C ALA A 30 26.78 1.45 -1.44
N GLU A 31 25.81 2.10 -2.08
CA GLU A 31 24.98 3.13 -1.45
C GLU A 31 23.96 2.54 -0.46
N ILE A 32 23.32 1.40 -0.80
CA ILE A 32 22.39 0.68 0.09
C ILE A 32 23.10 0.18 1.35
N HIS A 33 24.35 -0.29 1.24
CA HIS A 33 25.13 -0.78 2.39
C HIS A 33 25.79 0.33 3.23
N ARG A 34 25.69 1.60 2.82
CA ARG A 34 26.30 2.72 3.55
C ARG A 34 25.55 3.07 4.84
N TYR A 35 24.25 2.78 4.90
CA TYR A 35 23.35 3.13 6.00
C TYR A 35 22.74 1.88 6.63
N GLN A 36 22.50 1.93 7.93
CA GLN A 36 21.83 0.83 8.61
C GLN A 36 20.32 0.85 8.33
N HIS A 37 19.70 -0.33 8.24
CA HIS A 37 18.25 -0.41 8.06
C HIS A 37 17.52 0.27 9.22
N GLY A 38 16.55 1.14 8.92
CA GLY A 38 15.79 1.90 9.91
C GLY A 38 16.53 3.12 10.46
N GLU A 39 17.76 3.38 10.02
CA GLU A 39 18.44 4.64 10.32
C GLU A 39 17.65 5.80 9.69
N MET A 40 17.57 6.93 10.41
CA MET A 40 16.90 8.12 9.90
C MET A 40 17.67 8.71 8.74
N ASN A 41 16.95 9.01 7.65
CA ASN A 41 17.49 9.74 6.52
C ASN A 41 17.63 11.23 6.88
N THR A 42 18.84 11.69 7.17
CA THR A 42 19.11 13.09 7.56
C THR A 42 18.89 14.08 6.42
N ASP A 43 18.91 13.62 5.17
CA ASP A 43 18.63 14.42 3.97
C ASP A 43 17.14 14.44 3.61
N PHE A 44 16.29 13.79 4.41
CA PHE A 44 14.86 13.71 4.17
C PHE A 44 14.22 15.10 4.10
N LYS A 45 13.46 15.32 3.02
CA LYS A 45 12.59 16.48 2.85
C LYS A 45 11.18 16.00 2.62
N SER A 46 10.27 16.36 3.54
CA SER A 46 8.87 16.03 3.43
C SER A 46 8.26 16.56 2.13
N ILE A 47 7.51 15.70 1.44
CA ILE A 47 6.71 16.06 0.28
C ILE A 47 5.61 17.03 0.77
N PRO A 48 5.57 18.28 0.26
CA PRO A 48 4.60 19.27 0.70
C PRO A 48 3.16 18.85 0.42
N LEU A 49 2.23 19.33 1.25
CA LEU A 49 0.80 19.01 1.15
C LEU A 49 0.25 19.18 -0.27
N GLN A 50 0.51 20.32 -0.90
CA GLN A 50 0.00 20.61 -2.26
C GLN A 50 0.43 19.54 -3.27
N LYS A 51 1.67 19.04 -3.17
CA LYS A 51 2.20 18.01 -4.06
C LYS A 51 1.64 16.62 -3.73
N ARG A 52 1.26 16.35 -2.48
CA ARG A 52 0.55 15.12 -2.08
C ARG A 52 -0.89 15.14 -2.56
N MET A 53 -1.58 16.29 -2.44
CA MET A 53 -2.97 16.46 -2.89
C MET A 53 -3.10 16.50 -4.41
N SER A 54 -2.04 16.80 -5.16
CA SER A 54 -2.04 16.75 -6.62
C SER A 54 -1.79 15.35 -7.19
N ARG A 55 -1.72 14.31 -6.36
CA ARG A 55 -1.46 12.93 -6.79
C ARG A 55 -2.73 12.11 -6.65
N PHE A 56 -2.91 11.19 -7.59
CA PHE A 56 -3.93 10.16 -7.48
C PHE A 56 -3.71 9.33 -6.20
N PRO A 57 -4.77 9.00 -5.44
CA PRO A 57 -6.19 9.30 -5.69
C PRO A 57 -6.69 10.63 -5.08
N PHE A 58 -5.84 11.38 -4.37
CA PHE A 58 -6.24 12.59 -3.63
C PHE A 58 -6.71 13.72 -4.55
N ASP A 59 -6.15 13.85 -5.75
CA ASP A 59 -6.49 14.90 -6.72
C ASP A 59 -7.91 14.76 -7.30
N LYS A 60 -8.50 13.55 -7.22
CA LYS A 60 -9.85 13.24 -7.70
C LYS A 60 -10.86 13.04 -6.57
N ALA A 61 -10.40 12.97 -5.33
CA ALA A 61 -11.27 12.65 -4.20
C ALA A 61 -12.08 13.87 -3.75
N ALA A 62 -13.40 13.78 -3.82
CA ALA A 62 -14.31 14.71 -3.18
C ALA A 62 -14.46 14.40 -1.68
N LYS A 63 -14.31 13.12 -1.31
CA LYS A 63 -14.42 12.65 0.07
C LYS A 63 -13.53 11.42 0.30
N VAL A 64 -12.91 11.37 1.48
CA VAL A 64 -12.10 10.22 1.92
C VAL A 64 -12.72 9.64 3.19
N LYS A 65 -12.90 8.32 3.22
CA LYS A 65 -13.41 7.60 4.39
C LYS A 65 -12.42 6.51 4.76
N ILE A 66 -12.19 6.33 6.05
CA ILE A 66 -11.54 5.14 6.57
C ILE A 66 -12.59 4.23 7.20
N ILE A 67 -12.43 2.92 7.02
CA ILE A 67 -13.37 1.93 7.54
C ILE A 67 -12.66 0.77 8.24
N SER A 68 -13.40 0.11 9.13
CA SER A 68 -13.08 -1.22 9.64
C SER A 68 -14.15 -2.20 9.22
N TYR A 69 -13.74 -3.34 8.70
CA TYR A 69 -14.58 -4.45 8.25
C TYR A 69 -13.91 -5.76 8.61
N ASN A 70 -14.64 -6.88 8.53
CA ASN A 70 -14.09 -8.20 8.85
C ASN A 70 -13.44 -8.30 10.26
N LEU A 71 -13.77 -7.45 11.24
CA LEU A 71 -13.13 -7.45 12.57
C LEU A 71 -13.27 -8.79 13.29
N ASN A 72 -14.39 -9.49 13.08
CA ASN A 72 -14.69 -10.80 13.63
C ASN A 72 -14.29 -11.97 12.70
N TYR A 73 -13.67 -11.69 11.55
CA TYR A 73 -13.20 -12.73 10.64
C TYR A 73 -11.82 -13.22 11.06
N LYS A 74 -11.73 -14.45 11.56
CA LYS A 74 -10.45 -14.99 12.07
C LYS A 74 -9.40 -15.25 10.97
N GLY A 75 -9.78 -15.19 9.70
CA GLY A 75 -8.94 -15.63 8.58
C GLY A 75 -8.86 -17.16 8.55
N ALA A 76 -9.16 -17.78 7.41
CA ALA A 76 -8.80 -19.18 7.22
C ALA A 76 -7.26 -19.26 7.20
N LYS A 77 -6.66 -19.94 8.17
CA LYS A 77 -5.21 -20.22 8.20
C LYS A 77 -4.81 -21.05 6.98
N GLY A 78 -4.50 -20.43 5.84
CA GLY A 78 -4.11 -21.18 4.64
C GLY A 78 -5.05 -22.36 4.37
N TYR A 79 -4.54 -23.41 3.73
CA TYR A 79 -5.26 -24.68 3.66
C TYR A 79 -5.30 -25.29 5.06
N THR A 80 -6.38 -25.08 5.84
CA THR A 80 -6.65 -25.95 6.98
C THR A 80 -7.15 -27.26 6.40
N PRO A 81 -6.37 -28.37 6.45
CA PRO A 81 -6.92 -29.65 6.06
C PRO A 81 -8.21 -29.88 6.87
N PRO A 82 -9.24 -30.47 6.25
CA PRO A 82 -10.48 -30.74 6.96
C PRO A 82 -10.17 -31.47 8.27
N PRO A 83 -10.86 -31.13 9.38
CA PRO A 83 -10.62 -31.82 10.65
C PRO A 83 -10.80 -33.33 10.43
N PRO A 84 -10.02 -34.18 11.11
CA PRO A 84 -10.14 -35.62 10.96
C PRO A 84 -11.57 -36.11 11.28
N PRO A 85 -12.00 -37.26 10.74
CA PRO A 85 -13.33 -37.82 11.04
C PRO A 85 -13.55 -37.93 12.55
N PRO A 86 -14.76 -37.61 13.06
CA PRO A 86 -15.03 -37.66 14.48
C PRO A 86 -14.96 -39.11 14.98
N VAL A 87 -14.17 -39.35 16.03
CA VAL A 87 -14.05 -40.68 16.66
C VAL A 87 -14.96 -40.77 17.89
N THR A 88 -15.23 -39.64 18.53
CA THR A 88 -16.10 -39.53 19.70
C THR A 88 -17.29 -38.60 19.45
N LYS A 89 -18.29 -38.66 20.33
CA LYS A 89 -19.40 -37.70 20.34
C LYS A 89 -18.91 -36.27 20.57
N GLN A 90 -17.86 -36.08 21.38
CA GLN A 90 -17.28 -34.77 21.63
C GLN A 90 -16.63 -34.20 20.36
N ASP A 91 -15.97 -35.04 19.56
CA ASP A 91 -15.39 -34.61 18.28
C ASP A 91 -16.46 -34.12 17.32
N SER A 92 -17.62 -34.78 17.29
CA SER A 92 -18.76 -34.35 16.46
C SER A 92 -19.30 -32.98 16.86
N ILE A 93 -19.41 -32.72 18.17
CA ILE A 93 -19.84 -31.42 18.70
C ILE A 93 -18.82 -30.32 18.34
N ASN A 94 -17.53 -30.62 18.47
CA ASN A 94 -16.45 -29.70 18.15
C ASN A 94 -16.41 -29.39 16.64
N LEU A 95 -16.59 -30.39 15.78
CA LEU A 95 -16.67 -30.24 14.32
C LEU A 95 -17.87 -29.40 13.89
N ASN A 96 -19.07 -29.64 14.45
CA ASN A 96 -20.23 -28.80 14.18
C ASN A 96 -19.98 -27.35 14.60
N THR A 97 -19.41 -27.14 15.79
CA THR A 97 -19.06 -25.80 16.27
C THR A 97 -18.06 -25.11 15.33
N TYR A 98 -17.08 -25.85 14.81
CA TYR A 98 -16.10 -25.35 13.84
C TYR A 98 -16.77 -24.90 12.52
N TYR A 99 -17.60 -25.75 11.91
CA TYR A 99 -18.27 -25.42 10.65
C TYR A 99 -19.31 -24.31 10.79
N GLU A 100 -20.05 -24.27 11.90
CA GLU A 100 -20.99 -23.19 12.19
C GLU A 100 -20.24 -21.86 12.37
N ASN A 101 -19.07 -21.86 13.02
CA ASN A 101 -18.22 -20.67 13.07
C ASN A 101 -17.69 -20.24 11.69
N LEU A 102 -17.29 -21.18 10.83
CA LEU A 102 -16.87 -20.84 9.46
C LEU A 102 -18.00 -20.20 8.63
N LYS A 103 -19.23 -20.72 8.75
CA LYS A 103 -20.40 -20.12 8.10
C LYS A 103 -20.75 -18.76 8.69
N LYS A 104 -20.66 -18.62 10.01
CA LYS A 104 -21.00 -17.40 10.75
C LYS A 104 -20.05 -16.25 10.44
N TYR A 105 -18.75 -16.54 10.29
CA TYR A 105 -17.71 -15.56 10.03
C TYR A 105 -17.18 -15.71 8.60
N LYS A 106 -18.05 -15.56 7.60
CA LYS A 106 -17.62 -15.45 6.21
C LYS A 106 -16.92 -14.11 6.01
N SER A 107 -15.76 -14.10 5.36
CA SER A 107 -15.12 -12.84 4.94
C SER A 107 -16.04 -12.10 3.98
N VAL A 108 -16.12 -10.78 4.16
CA VAL A 108 -16.74 -9.88 3.19
C VAL A 108 -15.64 -9.28 2.33
N GLU A 109 -15.80 -9.37 1.02
CA GLU A 109 -14.91 -8.71 0.05
C GLU A 109 -15.23 -7.22 -0.02
N ILE A 110 -14.19 -6.38 -0.15
CA ILE A 110 -14.37 -4.93 -0.14
C ILE A 110 -15.19 -4.45 -1.34
N GLU A 111 -15.08 -5.14 -2.48
CA GLU A 111 -15.80 -4.86 -3.71
C GLU A 111 -17.31 -5.02 -3.51
N ASP A 112 -17.73 -6.01 -2.73
CA ASP A 112 -19.13 -6.24 -2.41
C ASP A 112 -19.66 -5.14 -1.49
N LEU A 113 -18.87 -4.73 -0.49
CA LEU A 113 -19.21 -3.59 0.39
C LEU A 113 -19.41 -2.29 -0.40
N ILE A 114 -18.60 -2.07 -1.43
CA ILE A 114 -18.68 -0.88 -2.29
C ILE A 114 -19.91 -0.94 -3.20
N LYS A 115 -20.20 -2.09 -3.81
CA LYS A 115 -21.31 -2.25 -4.77
C LYS A 115 -22.68 -2.15 -4.12
N GLU A 116 -22.87 -2.78 -2.97
CA GLU A 116 -24.19 -2.89 -2.37
C GLU A 116 -24.73 -1.54 -1.84
N SER A 117 -23.91 -0.48 -1.80
CA SER A 117 -24.24 0.82 -1.19
C SER A 117 -24.84 0.68 0.22
N SER A 118 -24.59 -0.46 0.86
CA SER A 118 -25.21 -0.91 2.09
C SER A 118 -24.14 -0.99 3.17
N PRO A 119 -24.38 -0.46 4.38
CA PRO A 119 -23.41 -0.53 5.48
C PRO A 119 -23.19 -1.96 6.01
N LYS A 120 -23.85 -2.96 5.43
CA LYS A 120 -23.83 -4.34 5.91
C LYS A 120 -22.43 -4.93 5.74
N GLY A 121 -21.68 -5.01 6.83
CA GLY A 121 -20.31 -5.55 6.87
C GLY A 121 -19.23 -4.50 7.19
N ILE A 122 -19.56 -3.21 7.07
CA ILE A 122 -18.74 -2.12 7.63
C ILE A 122 -19.11 -1.97 9.11
N GLN A 123 -18.16 -2.27 9.99
CA GLN A 123 -18.37 -2.25 11.44
C GLN A 123 -18.09 -0.87 12.02
N GLU A 124 -17.09 -0.19 11.49
CA GLU A 124 -16.70 1.15 11.93
C GLU A 124 -16.36 1.99 10.70
N SER A 125 -16.67 3.27 10.74
CA SER A 125 -16.28 4.18 9.66
C SER A 125 -16.11 5.60 10.14
N LYS A 126 -15.24 6.35 9.46
CA LYS A 126 -15.07 7.77 9.67
C LYS A 126 -14.78 8.47 8.35
N THR A 127 -15.58 9.48 8.03
CA THR A 127 -15.26 10.45 6.98
C THR A 127 -14.19 11.40 7.50
N LEU A 128 -13.10 11.56 6.76
CA LEU A 128 -11.97 12.38 7.16
C LEU A 128 -12.22 13.85 6.81
N THR A 129 -11.81 14.74 7.71
CA THR A 129 -11.69 16.18 7.44
C THR A 129 -10.45 16.46 6.59
N PHE A 130 -10.34 17.67 6.02
CA PHE A 130 -9.16 18.07 5.26
C PHE A 130 -7.85 17.96 6.06
N THR A 131 -7.86 18.35 7.33
CA THR A 131 -6.70 18.21 8.23
C THR A 131 -6.30 16.75 8.40
N GLU A 132 -7.27 15.86 8.57
CA GLU A 132 -7.01 14.43 8.72
C GLU A 132 -6.56 13.77 7.40
N ILE A 133 -7.03 14.26 6.25
CA ILE A 133 -6.52 13.86 4.93
C ILE A 133 -5.07 14.32 4.75
N SER A 134 -4.73 15.53 5.23
CA SER A 134 -3.36 16.03 5.23
C SER A 134 -2.43 15.16 6.10
N GLU A 135 -2.90 14.73 7.28
CA GLU A 135 -2.20 13.78 8.16
C GLU A 135 -2.02 12.42 7.49
N LEU A 136 -3.11 11.83 6.97
CA LEU A 136 -3.09 10.53 6.31
C LEU A 136 -2.11 10.50 5.14
N SER A 137 -2.20 11.50 4.26
CA SER A 137 -1.32 11.57 3.11
C SER A 137 0.13 11.88 3.49
N ASP A 138 0.39 12.55 4.62
CA ASP A 138 1.76 12.66 5.14
C ASP A 138 2.31 11.28 5.52
N VAL A 139 1.53 10.46 6.23
CA VAL A 139 1.92 9.08 6.55
C VAL A 139 2.21 8.28 5.28
N LEU A 140 1.28 8.28 4.32
CA LEU A 140 1.40 7.49 3.09
C LEU A 140 2.58 7.90 2.20
N PHE A 141 2.84 9.20 2.06
CA PHE A 141 3.86 9.70 1.13
C PHE A 141 5.21 9.97 1.77
N ASN A 142 5.30 10.12 3.08
CA ASN A 142 6.54 10.58 3.72
C ASN A 142 7.14 9.58 4.69
N THR A 143 6.38 8.62 5.25
CA THR A 143 6.93 7.73 6.28
C THR A 143 8.11 6.90 5.77
N CYS A 144 8.01 6.27 4.60
CA CYS A 144 9.12 5.43 4.11
C CYS A 144 10.38 6.23 3.76
N HIS A 145 10.25 7.45 3.23
CA HIS A 145 11.40 8.29 2.90
C HIS A 145 12.14 8.85 4.14
N LYS A 146 11.56 8.77 5.35
CA LYS A 146 12.22 9.16 6.60
C LYS A 146 13.31 8.17 7.02
N TYR A 147 13.30 6.95 6.48
CA TYR A 147 14.17 5.87 6.92
C TYR A 147 14.95 5.26 5.75
N TYR A 148 16.15 4.76 6.04
CA TYR A 148 16.87 3.91 5.09
C TYR A 148 16.28 2.50 5.11
N VAL A 149 15.66 2.11 3.99
CA VAL A 149 15.02 0.80 3.80
C VAL A 149 15.91 -0.05 2.91
N SER A 150 16.48 -1.15 3.44
CA SER A 150 17.38 -2.03 2.70
C SER A 150 16.73 -3.35 2.28
N TYR A 151 15.62 -3.73 2.92
CA TYR A 151 14.78 -4.85 2.53
C TYR A 151 13.32 -4.54 2.88
N THR A 152 12.42 -5.15 2.12
CA THR A 152 10.98 -5.16 2.41
C THR A 152 10.55 -6.61 2.54
N SER A 153 10.00 -6.99 3.68
CA SER A 153 9.39 -8.30 3.85
C SER A 153 7.93 -8.25 3.40
N GLN A 154 7.49 -9.25 2.64
CA GLN A 154 6.07 -9.51 2.40
C GLN A 154 5.69 -10.72 3.24
N SER A 155 4.63 -10.61 4.02
CA SER A 155 4.06 -11.77 4.71
C SER A 155 3.23 -12.60 3.72
N GLY A 156 3.17 -13.92 3.94
CA GLY A 156 2.32 -14.80 3.13
C GLY A 156 0.84 -14.75 3.49
N CYS A 157 0.40 -13.75 4.26
CA CYS A 157 -1.00 -13.61 4.70
C CYS A 157 -1.57 -12.27 4.26
N PHE A 158 -2.86 -12.25 3.96
CA PHE A 158 -3.59 -11.01 3.72
C PHE A 158 -5.04 -11.18 4.16
N PHE A 159 -5.35 -10.65 5.34
CA PHE A 159 -6.69 -10.67 5.93
C PHE A 159 -7.09 -9.23 6.25
N PRO A 160 -7.44 -8.44 5.23
CA PRO A 160 -7.63 -7.01 5.42
C PRO A 160 -8.84 -6.76 6.32
N ARG A 161 -8.66 -5.80 7.22
CA ARG A 161 -9.67 -5.38 8.21
C ARG A 161 -9.97 -3.90 8.13
N ASN A 162 -9.19 -3.18 7.36
CA ASN A 162 -9.28 -1.74 7.27
C ASN A 162 -9.13 -1.33 5.82
N ALA A 163 -9.83 -0.28 5.44
CA ALA A 163 -9.68 0.29 4.11
C ALA A 163 -9.73 1.82 4.15
N ILE A 164 -9.08 2.42 3.17
CA ILE A 164 -9.20 3.84 2.84
C ILE A 164 -9.98 3.91 1.54
N LEU A 165 -11.14 4.55 1.57
CA LEU A 165 -12.05 4.68 0.43
C LEU A 165 -12.03 6.11 -0.10
N PHE A 166 -11.84 6.27 -1.40
CA PHE A 166 -11.84 7.57 -2.09
C PHE A 166 -13.10 7.68 -2.94
N TYR A 167 -13.90 8.70 -2.65
CA TYR A 167 -15.18 8.97 -3.30
C TYR A 167 -15.08 10.13 -4.27
N ASP A 168 -15.76 10.02 -5.40
CA ASP A 168 -15.97 11.11 -6.34
C ASP A 168 -17.10 12.05 -5.87
N GLU A 169 -17.40 13.08 -6.67
CA GLU A 169 -18.46 14.05 -6.40
C GLU A 169 -19.88 13.45 -6.43
N HIS A 170 -20.04 12.23 -6.97
CA HIS A 170 -21.32 11.50 -7.05
C HIS A 170 -21.45 10.44 -5.95
N ASP A 171 -20.63 10.53 -4.90
CA ASP A 171 -20.58 9.57 -3.78
C ASP A 171 -20.25 8.13 -4.21
N LYS A 172 -19.53 7.95 -5.33
CA LYS A 172 -19.04 6.64 -5.78
C LYS A 172 -17.60 6.43 -5.38
N VAL A 173 -17.28 5.26 -4.81
CA VAL A 173 -15.88 4.87 -4.56
C VAL A 173 -15.21 4.58 -5.89
N PHE A 174 -14.19 5.34 -6.25
CA PHE A 174 -13.42 5.15 -7.48
C PHE A 174 -12.03 4.54 -7.22
N ALA A 175 -11.54 4.62 -5.98
CA ALA A 175 -10.29 4.00 -5.58
C ALA A 175 -10.33 3.62 -4.09
N TYR A 176 -9.54 2.63 -3.71
CA TYR A 176 -9.35 2.25 -2.31
C TYR A 176 -8.02 1.57 -2.05
N PHE A 177 -7.59 1.64 -0.79
CA PHE A 177 -6.57 0.76 -0.22
C PHE A 177 -7.24 -0.24 0.72
N GLU A 178 -6.92 -1.52 0.59
CA GLU A 178 -7.18 -2.54 1.61
C GLU A 178 -5.93 -2.74 2.44
N ILE A 179 -6.08 -2.78 3.77
CA ILE A 179 -4.97 -2.80 4.70
C ILE A 179 -5.17 -3.95 5.69
N CYS A 180 -4.12 -4.76 5.81
CA CYS A 180 -3.98 -5.75 6.85
C CYS A 180 -2.80 -5.38 7.76
N PHE A 181 -3.08 -4.69 8.87
CA PHE A 181 -2.05 -4.30 9.83
C PHE A 181 -1.36 -5.50 10.49
N GLU A 182 -2.08 -6.61 10.69
CA GLU A 182 -1.53 -7.84 11.27
C GLU A 182 -0.54 -8.55 10.32
N CYS A 183 -0.76 -8.42 9.01
CA CYS A 183 0.10 -9.00 7.98
C CYS A 183 1.12 -7.99 7.43
N SER A 184 1.04 -6.71 7.83
CA SER A 184 1.82 -5.63 7.21
C SER A 184 1.70 -5.66 5.68
N GLY A 185 0.45 -5.72 5.20
CA GLY A 185 0.11 -5.75 3.79
C GLY A 185 -0.86 -4.63 3.42
N ILE A 186 -0.70 -4.09 2.22
CA ILE A 186 -1.61 -3.15 1.60
C ILE A 186 -1.82 -3.52 0.13
N GLU A 187 -3.07 -3.56 -0.30
CA GLU A 187 -3.46 -3.72 -1.69
C GLU A 187 -4.29 -2.53 -2.13
N SER A 188 -4.39 -2.30 -3.43
CA SER A 188 -5.13 -1.18 -3.99
C SER A 188 -5.99 -1.55 -5.17
N SER A 189 -7.05 -0.77 -5.35
CA SER A 189 -7.81 -0.72 -6.58
C SER A 189 -7.99 0.74 -6.98
N PRO A 190 -7.61 1.13 -8.22
CA PRO A 190 -6.93 0.30 -9.21
C PRO A 190 -5.51 -0.09 -8.74
N LYS A 191 -4.96 -1.17 -9.28
CA LYS A 191 -3.70 -1.77 -8.79
C LYS A 191 -2.47 -0.88 -9.04
N ASP A 192 -2.47 -0.16 -10.15
CA ASP A 192 -1.44 0.81 -10.53
C ASP A 192 -1.39 2.04 -9.61
N MET A 193 -2.42 2.24 -8.77
CA MET A 193 -2.36 3.24 -7.70
C MET A 193 -1.14 3.03 -6.80
N MET A 194 -0.76 1.78 -6.51
CA MET A 194 0.42 1.47 -5.69
C MET A 194 1.73 1.98 -6.29
N ASP A 195 1.83 2.17 -7.61
CA ASP A 195 3.09 2.61 -8.25
C ASP A 195 3.53 4.01 -7.78
N SER A 196 2.60 4.79 -7.22
CA SER A 196 2.84 6.12 -6.68
C SER A 196 3.18 6.12 -5.17
N PHE A 197 3.12 4.97 -4.49
CA PHE A 197 3.32 4.85 -3.05
C PHE A 197 4.42 3.84 -2.72
N GLU A 198 5.32 4.23 -1.82
CA GLU A 198 6.31 3.30 -1.28
C GLU A 198 5.75 2.61 -0.04
N THR A 199 5.80 1.27 -0.02
CA THR A 199 5.46 0.47 1.15
C THR A 199 6.74 0.03 1.86
N CYS A 200 6.78 0.19 3.18
CA CYS A 200 7.90 -0.23 4.02
C CYS A 200 7.37 -0.66 5.39
N GLU A 201 8.19 -1.35 6.18
CA GLU A 201 7.79 -1.82 7.52
C GLU A 201 7.38 -0.68 8.47
N PHE A 202 7.96 0.52 8.29
CA PHE A 202 7.65 1.70 9.11
C PHE A 202 6.30 2.34 8.78
N LEU A 203 5.73 2.08 7.60
CA LEU A 203 4.44 2.63 7.19
C LEU A 203 3.29 2.09 8.05
N TYR A 204 3.30 0.78 8.33
CA TYR A 204 2.17 0.12 8.98
C TYR A 204 1.92 0.59 10.42
N PRO A 205 2.94 0.74 11.30
CA PRO A 205 2.73 1.29 12.64
C PRO A 205 2.18 2.73 12.64
N ASP A 206 2.70 3.60 11.77
CA ASP A 206 2.24 4.99 11.66
C ASP A 206 0.80 5.05 11.15
N LEU A 207 0.49 4.25 10.14
CA LEU A 207 -0.86 4.16 9.56
C LEU A 207 -1.84 3.50 10.54
N GLU A 208 -1.43 2.47 11.29
CA GLU A 208 -2.26 1.84 12.32
C GLU A 208 -2.58 2.84 13.44
N LYS A 209 -1.58 3.62 13.87
CA LYS A 209 -1.75 4.70 14.84
C LYS A 209 -2.75 5.74 14.34
N PHE A 210 -2.67 6.12 13.06
CA PHE A 210 -3.64 7.04 12.45
C PHE A 210 -5.07 6.49 12.59
N PHE A 211 -5.32 5.24 12.21
CA PHE A 211 -6.64 4.61 12.32
C PHE A 211 -7.15 4.55 13.77
N LYS A 212 -6.32 4.09 14.71
CA LYS A 212 -6.67 3.99 16.14
C LYS A 212 -7.01 5.36 16.75
N ASN A 213 -6.23 6.39 16.43
CA ASN A 213 -6.49 7.76 16.89
C ASN A 213 -7.82 8.32 16.37
N LYS A 214 -8.36 7.74 15.30
CA LYS A 214 -9.67 8.09 14.75
C LYS A 214 -10.80 7.16 15.25
N GLY A 215 -10.51 6.27 16.21
CA GLY A 215 -11.49 5.39 16.83
C GLY A 215 -11.76 4.11 16.04
N LEU A 216 -10.89 3.71 15.12
CA LEU A 216 -11.03 2.48 14.35
C LEU A 216 -10.17 1.35 14.93
N THR A 217 -10.79 0.17 15.03
CA THR A 217 -10.17 -1.09 15.38
C THR A 217 -9.37 -1.63 14.18
N THR A 218 -8.15 -2.11 14.42
CA THR A 218 -7.21 -2.51 13.37
C THR A 218 -6.81 -3.98 13.42
N LYS A 219 -7.33 -4.72 14.39
CA LYS A 219 -6.98 -6.13 14.67
C LYS A 219 -8.25 -6.96 14.84
N TYR A 220 -8.08 -8.28 14.79
CA TYR A 220 -9.15 -9.21 15.07
C TYR A 220 -9.79 -8.97 16.45
N VAL A 221 -11.13 -8.97 16.48
CA VAL A 221 -11.96 -8.92 17.69
C VAL A 221 -12.81 -10.19 17.72
N PRO A 222 -12.65 -11.05 18.74
CA PRO A 222 -13.41 -12.29 18.86
C PRO A 222 -14.90 -12.10 19.15
#